data_AF-A0AAW9IZ16-F1
#
_entry.id   AF-A0AAW9IZ16-F1
#
_cell.length_a   1.000
_cell.length_b   1.000
_cell.length_c   1.000
_cell.angle_alpha   90.00
_cell.angle_beta   90.00
_cell.angle_gamma   90.00
#
_symmetry.space_group_name_H-M   'P 1'
#
loop_
_entity.id
_entity.type
_entity.pdbx_description
1 polymer ?
#
loop_
_entity_poly.entity_id
_entity_poly.type
_entity_poly.pdbx_seq_one_letter_code
_entity_poly.pdbx_strand_id
1 'polypeptide(L)'
;PVTLAKYGSSLVPIILIVWAISYVQRFFERVIPKALKLVFVPLCTILVMAPIALIVIGPLGTIIGDALANGIMFLDSKATWVLPVMMGAFSPLMVMTGMHYSIIPGVFAQMASQGYQTIIPGMMLSNVAQGAAALCVGIKSKNTELKQLGTSAGITGLLGITEPALYGVTMKLKRPLYAVMIGGACGGLYAGLTGVKAYAPNGGSPLQLPVYIGPELSNV
;
A
#
# COMPACT_ATOMS: atom_id res chain seq x y z
N PRO A 1 -18.59 -4.30 -28.87
CA PRO A 1 -19.32 -4.78 -27.68
C PRO A 1 -18.83 -4.06 -26.42
N VAL A 2 -19.72 -3.32 -25.74
CA VAL A 2 -19.40 -2.72 -24.43
C VAL A 2 -19.39 -3.85 -23.42
N THR A 3 -18.20 -4.25 -22.97
CA THR A 3 -18.04 -5.29 -21.95
C THR A 3 -18.44 -4.75 -20.59
N LEU A 4 -19.08 -5.58 -19.78
CA LEU A 4 -19.53 -5.22 -18.44
C LEU A 4 -18.31 -5.16 -17.51
N ALA A 5 -17.63 -4.01 -17.49
CA ALA A 5 -16.40 -3.82 -16.72
C ALA A 5 -16.72 -3.79 -15.21
N LYS A 6 -15.93 -4.53 -14.42
CA LYS A 6 -15.99 -4.48 -12.95
C LYS A 6 -15.20 -3.26 -12.46
N TYR A 7 -15.91 -2.14 -12.25
CA TYR A 7 -15.31 -0.87 -11.82
C TYR A 7 -14.93 -0.83 -10.34
N GLY A 8 -15.54 -1.66 -9.50
CA GLY A 8 -15.45 -1.55 -8.05
C GLY A 8 -14.06 -1.80 -7.44
N SER A 9 -13.08 -2.28 -8.22
CA SER A 9 -11.81 -2.76 -7.65
C SER A 9 -10.60 -2.65 -8.61
N SER A 10 -10.79 -2.10 -9.81
CA SER A 10 -9.75 -2.12 -10.85
C SER A 10 -8.87 -0.86 -10.80
N LEU A 11 -7.60 -1.05 -10.47
CA LEU A 11 -6.58 0.02 -10.40
C LEU A 11 -6.38 0.80 -11.69
N VAL A 12 -6.25 0.04 -12.76
CA VAL A 12 -5.84 0.56 -14.06
C VAL A 12 -6.88 1.55 -14.59
N PRO A 13 -8.20 1.26 -14.55
CA PRO A 13 -9.23 2.26 -14.83
C PRO A 13 -9.08 3.54 -14.02
N ILE A 14 -8.82 3.46 -12.71
CA ILE A 14 -8.75 4.66 -11.85
C ILE A 14 -7.59 5.56 -12.27
N ILE A 15 -6.40 5.00 -12.49
CA ILE A 15 -5.22 5.76 -12.94
C ILE A 15 -5.49 6.41 -14.30
N LEU A 16 -6.07 5.67 -15.24
CA LEU A 16 -6.42 6.17 -16.57
C LEU A 16 -7.50 7.25 -16.51
N ILE A 17 -8.51 7.11 -15.64
CA ILE A 17 -9.56 8.10 -15.42
C ILE A 17 -8.97 9.38 -14.85
N VAL A 18 -8.14 9.31 -13.81
CA VAL A 18 -7.51 10.51 -13.20
C VAL A 18 -6.61 11.21 -14.21
N TRP A 19 -5.85 10.44 -15.00
CA TRP A 19 -5.01 10.99 -16.07
C TRP A 19 -5.85 11.71 -17.13
N ALA A 20 -6.93 11.10 -17.61
CA ALA A 20 -7.85 11.72 -18.57
C ALA A 20 -8.58 12.94 -18.00
N ILE A 21 -9.07 12.87 -16.76
CA ILE A 21 -9.69 13.99 -16.03
C ILE A 21 -8.75 15.19 -16.00
N SER A 22 -7.44 14.97 -15.84
CA SER A 22 -6.47 16.06 -15.76
C SER A 22 -6.43 16.92 -17.03
N TYR A 23 -6.67 16.34 -18.21
CA TYR A 23 -6.74 17.10 -19.47
C TYR A 23 -8.10 17.75 -19.66
N VAL A 24 -9.18 17.00 -19.42
CA VAL A 24 -10.56 17.48 -19.60
C VAL A 24 -10.86 18.65 -18.66
N GLN A 25 -10.44 18.55 -17.40
CA GLN A 25 -10.62 19.61 -16.42
C GLN A 25 -9.81 20.86 -16.79
N ARG A 26 -8.54 20.71 -17.20
CA ARG A 26 -7.71 21.84 -17.67
C ARG A 26 -8.30 22.54 -18.89
N PHE A 27 -8.95 21.79 -19.78
CA PHE A 27 -9.67 22.36 -20.92
C PHE A 27 -10.83 23.22 -20.46
N PHE A 28 -11.71 22.70 -19.59
CA PHE A 28 -12.84 23.47 -19.07
C PHE A 28 -12.41 24.67 -18.22
N GLU A 29 -11.32 24.55 -17.46
CA GLU A 29 -10.73 25.68 -16.71
C GLU A 29 -10.23 26.79 -17.63
N ARG A 30 -9.83 26.49 -18.89
CA ARG A 30 -9.44 27.51 -19.87
C ARG A 30 -10.63 28.16 -20.55
N VAL A 31 -11.65 27.38 -20.87
CA VAL A 31 -12.81 27.85 -21.66
C VAL A 31 -13.83 28.59 -20.80
N ILE A 32 -14.04 28.16 -19.54
CA ILE A 32 -15.11 28.70 -18.68
C ILE A 32 -14.66 29.99 -17.99
N PRO A 33 -15.46 31.08 -18.03
CA PRO A 33 -15.15 32.34 -17.34
C PRO A 33 -15.04 32.18 -15.82
N LYS A 34 -14.16 32.95 -15.17
CA LYS A 34 -13.87 32.84 -13.71
C LYS A 34 -15.13 32.80 -12.82
N ALA A 35 -16.15 33.60 -13.12
CA ALA A 35 -17.38 33.68 -12.34
C ALA A 35 -18.18 32.36 -12.31
N LEU A 36 -18.03 31.52 -13.34
CA LEU A 36 -18.81 30.29 -13.52
C LEU A 36 -17.99 29.02 -13.21
N LYS A 37 -16.67 29.16 -12.98
CA LYS A 37 -15.78 28.01 -12.84
C LYS A 37 -16.15 27.09 -11.69
N LEU A 38 -16.57 27.66 -10.55
CA LEU A 38 -16.84 26.90 -9.33
C LEU A 38 -17.96 25.87 -9.53
N VAL A 39 -18.91 26.12 -10.44
CA VAL A 39 -20.05 25.24 -10.71
C VAL A 39 -19.87 24.47 -12.01
N PHE A 40 -19.51 25.16 -13.10
CA PHE A 40 -19.55 24.56 -14.44
C PHE A 40 -18.31 23.72 -14.77
N VAL A 41 -17.14 24.01 -14.21
CA VAL A 41 -15.95 23.18 -14.44
C VAL A 41 -16.15 21.75 -13.94
N PRO A 42 -16.52 21.50 -12.66
CA PRO A 42 -16.75 20.14 -12.20
C PRO A 42 -17.95 19.48 -12.90
N LEU A 43 -19.03 20.20 -13.17
CA LEU A 43 -20.21 19.67 -13.86
C LEU A 43 -19.86 19.17 -15.28
N CYS A 44 -19.25 20.01 -16.11
CA CYS A 44 -18.89 19.64 -17.48
C CYS A 44 -17.81 18.57 -17.52
N THR A 45 -16.87 18.58 -16.56
CA THR A 45 -15.85 17.54 -16.43
C THR A 45 -16.50 16.19 -16.17
N ILE A 46 -17.45 16.09 -15.23
CA ILE A 46 -18.17 14.84 -14.95
C ILE A 46 -19.02 14.42 -16.15
N LEU A 47 -19.73 15.36 -16.78
CA LEU A 47 -20.60 15.08 -17.93
C LEU A 47 -19.85 14.44 -19.10
N VAL A 48 -18.62 14.89 -19.36
CA VAL A 48 -17.77 14.35 -20.44
C VAL A 48 -17.02 13.11 -19.97
N MET A 49 -16.53 13.08 -18.73
CA MET A 49 -15.74 11.96 -18.23
C MET A 49 -16.58 10.74 -17.91
N ALA A 50 -17.85 10.88 -17.53
CA ALA A 50 -18.74 9.74 -17.27
C ALA A 50 -18.88 8.80 -18.48
N PRO A 51 -19.25 9.27 -19.70
CA PRO A 51 -19.33 8.40 -20.86
C PRO A 51 -17.95 7.89 -21.31
N ILE A 52 -16.89 8.71 -21.25
CA ILE A 52 -15.54 8.29 -21.60
C ILE A 52 -15.04 7.18 -20.65
N ALA A 53 -15.27 7.34 -19.35
CA ALA A 53 -14.90 6.36 -18.34
C ALA A 53 -15.62 5.04 -18.58
N LEU A 54 -16.91 5.07 -18.92
CA LEU A 54 -17.72 3.87 -19.07
C LEU A 54 -17.53 3.15 -20.41
N ILE A 55 -17.34 3.89 -21.52
CA ILE A 55 -17.30 3.33 -22.87
C ILE A 55 -15.87 2.99 -23.29
N VAL A 56 -14.89 3.81 -22.89
CA VAL A 56 -13.50 3.69 -23.37
C VAL A 56 -12.60 3.17 -22.28
N ILE A 57 -12.57 3.83 -21.12
CA ILE A 57 -11.59 3.52 -20.07
C ILE A 57 -11.95 2.22 -19.34
N GLY A 58 -13.23 1.91 -19.17
CA GLY A 58 -13.70 0.64 -18.61
C GLY A 58 -13.17 -0.57 -19.37
N PRO A 59 -13.51 -0.75 -20.66
CA PRO A 59 -13.01 -1.88 -21.45
C PRO A 59 -11.47 -1.92 -21.54
N LEU A 60 -10.81 -0.78 -21.76
CA LEU A 60 -9.35 -0.72 -21.79
C LEU A 60 -8.73 -1.13 -20.46
N GLY A 61 -9.27 -0.62 -19.36
CA GLY A 61 -8.79 -0.94 -18.03
C GLY A 61 -9.09 -2.37 -17.61
N THR A 62 -10.15 -3.01 -18.13
CA THR A 62 -10.36 -4.46 -17.98
C THR A 62 -9.33 -5.25 -18.77
N ILE A 63 -9.05 -4.93 -20.04
CA ILE A 63 -8.04 -5.65 -20.85
C ILE A 63 -6.65 -5.55 -20.22
N ILE A 64 -6.24 -4.33 -19.83
CA ILE A 64 -4.94 -4.11 -19.19
C ILE A 64 -4.94 -4.72 -17.78
N GLY A 65 -6.06 -4.63 -17.06
CA GLY A 65 -6.24 -5.23 -15.74
C GLY A 65 -6.10 -6.75 -15.78
N ASP A 66 -6.70 -7.43 -16.76
CA ASP A 66 -6.62 -8.87 -16.95
C ASP A 66 -5.21 -9.29 -17.37
N ALA A 67 -4.55 -8.52 -18.25
CA ALA A 67 -3.15 -8.76 -18.60
C ALA A 67 -2.21 -8.63 -17.39
N LEU A 68 -2.42 -7.59 -16.57
CA LEU A 68 -1.67 -7.38 -15.34
C LEU A 68 -1.97 -8.48 -14.31
N ALA A 69 -3.24 -8.87 -14.13
CA ALA A 69 -3.65 -9.94 -13.25
C ALA A 69 -3.01 -11.27 -13.66
N ASN A 70 -2.96 -11.58 -14.96
CA ASN A 70 -2.26 -12.75 -15.47
C ASN A 70 -0.74 -12.68 -15.20
N GLY A 71 -0.11 -11.51 -15.34
CA GLY A 71 1.29 -11.31 -14.99
C GLY A 71 1.58 -11.47 -13.49
N ILE A 72 0.69 -10.94 -12.64
CA ILE A 72 0.78 -11.09 -11.18
C ILE A 72 0.53 -12.55 -10.79
N MET A 73 -0.45 -13.24 -11.38
CA MET A 73 -0.70 -14.67 -11.13
C MET A 73 0.47 -15.54 -11.58
N PHE A 74 1.13 -15.19 -12.68
CA PHE A 74 2.38 -15.85 -13.10
C PHE A 74 3.49 -15.64 -12.06
N LEU A 75 3.63 -14.43 -11.51
CA LEU A 75 4.62 -14.14 -10.48
C LEU A 75 4.26 -14.79 -9.14
N ASP A 76 2.98 -14.83 -8.77
CA ASP A 76 2.50 -15.38 -7.51
C ASP A 76 2.56 -16.91 -7.50
N SER A 77 2.31 -17.56 -8.65
CA SER A 77 2.49 -19.01 -8.83
C SER A 77 3.96 -19.46 -8.86
N LYS A 78 4.90 -18.55 -9.14
CA LYS A 78 6.34 -18.85 -9.21
C LYS A 78 7.13 -18.35 -8.01
N ALA A 79 6.68 -17.27 -7.36
CA ALA A 79 7.46 -16.51 -6.39
C ALA A 79 6.59 -15.68 -5.43
N THR A 80 5.61 -16.33 -4.78
CA THR A 80 4.69 -15.76 -3.76
C THR A 80 5.42 -14.99 -2.63
N TRP A 81 6.71 -15.29 -2.43
CA TRP A 81 7.55 -14.66 -1.41
C TRP A 81 8.16 -13.32 -1.79
N VAL A 82 8.27 -12.99 -3.07
CA VAL A 82 9.01 -11.79 -3.52
C VAL A 82 8.37 -10.51 -3.03
N LEU A 83 7.04 -10.39 -3.17
CA LEU A 83 6.31 -9.20 -2.76
C LEU A 83 6.39 -8.96 -1.23
N PRO A 84 6.06 -9.95 -0.37
CA PRO A 84 6.27 -9.84 1.08
C PRO A 84 7.70 -9.48 1.49
N VAL A 85 8.73 -10.07 0.86
CA VAL A 85 10.14 -9.76 1.15
C VAL A 85 10.48 -8.33 0.80
N MET A 86 10.11 -7.88 -0.40
CA MET A 86 10.36 -6.50 -0.83
C MET A 86 9.64 -5.51 0.08
N MET A 87 8.39 -5.78 0.41
CA MET A 87 7.65 -4.91 1.32
C MET A 87 8.27 -4.91 2.72
N GLY A 88 8.66 -6.07 3.25
CA GLY A 88 9.34 -6.17 4.53
C GLY A 88 10.69 -5.44 4.58
N ALA A 89 11.47 -5.49 3.50
CA ALA A 89 12.79 -4.87 3.44
C ALA A 89 12.74 -3.36 3.21
N PHE A 90 11.88 -2.90 2.29
CA PHE A 90 11.90 -1.53 1.78
C PHE A 90 10.84 -0.63 2.43
N SER A 91 9.89 -1.16 3.22
CA SER A 91 8.87 -0.35 3.90
C SER A 91 9.42 0.82 4.70
N PRO A 92 10.51 0.70 5.49
CA PRO A 92 11.06 1.84 6.21
C PRO A 92 11.50 2.98 5.28
N LEU A 93 12.03 2.64 4.09
CA LEU A 93 12.44 3.61 3.08
C LEU A 93 11.25 4.27 2.37
N MET A 94 10.17 3.51 2.16
CA MET A 94 8.92 4.02 1.58
C MET A 94 8.13 4.89 2.54
N VAL A 95 8.22 4.63 3.85
CA VAL A 95 7.65 5.52 4.89
C VAL A 95 8.40 6.83 4.94
N MET A 96 9.74 6.80 4.87
CA MET A 96 10.56 8.01 4.81
C MET A 96 10.22 8.97 3.66
N THR A 97 9.92 8.40 2.50
CA THR A 97 9.66 9.16 1.27
C THR A 97 8.18 9.42 1.05
N GLY A 98 7.29 8.90 1.91
CA GLY A 98 5.84 8.95 1.72
C GLY A 98 5.30 8.04 0.61
N MET A 99 6.17 7.33 -0.12
CA MET A 99 5.79 6.46 -1.25
C MET A 99 4.95 5.24 -0.83
N HIS A 100 4.89 4.90 0.46
CA HIS A 100 4.05 3.81 0.95
C HIS A 100 2.54 4.02 0.64
N TYR A 101 2.07 5.28 0.54
CA TYR A 101 0.70 5.57 0.09
C TYR A 101 0.46 5.22 -1.38
N SER A 102 1.50 5.25 -2.21
CA SER A 102 1.43 4.87 -3.64
C SER A 102 1.22 3.36 -3.82
N ILE A 103 1.35 2.56 -2.77
CA ILE A 103 1.15 1.10 -2.78
C ILE A 103 -0.31 0.72 -2.48
N ILE A 104 -1.06 1.56 -1.76
CA ILE A 104 -2.48 1.34 -1.45
C ILE A 104 -3.30 1.00 -2.69
N PRO A 105 -3.14 1.71 -3.83
CA PRO A 105 -3.80 1.34 -5.06
C PRO A 105 -3.51 -0.12 -5.43
N GLY A 106 -2.24 -0.55 -5.39
CA GLY A 106 -1.75 -1.93 -5.59
C GLY A 106 -2.49 -2.99 -4.77
N VAL A 107 -2.71 -2.71 -3.48
CA VAL A 107 -3.43 -3.58 -2.54
C VAL A 107 -4.85 -3.83 -3.02
N PHE A 108 -5.56 -2.79 -3.46
CA PHE A 108 -6.92 -2.91 -3.98
C PHE A 108 -7.00 -3.75 -5.26
N ALA A 109 -6.01 -3.67 -6.17
CA ALA A 109 -6.02 -4.53 -7.35
C ALA A 109 -5.74 -5.99 -7.06
N GLN A 110 -4.84 -6.32 -6.12
CA GLN A 110 -4.68 -7.72 -5.72
C GLN A 110 -5.97 -8.26 -5.13
N MET A 111 -6.61 -7.50 -4.24
CA MET A 111 -7.91 -7.88 -3.68
C MET A 111 -9.00 -8.02 -4.75
N ALA A 112 -9.02 -7.13 -5.74
CA ALA A 112 -9.96 -7.18 -6.87
C ALA A 112 -9.84 -8.46 -7.70
N SER A 113 -8.58 -8.84 -7.98
CA SER A 113 -8.26 -9.88 -8.94
C SER A 113 -8.24 -11.25 -8.29
N GLN A 114 -7.72 -11.34 -7.06
CA GLN A 114 -7.43 -12.60 -6.36
C GLN A 114 -8.30 -12.81 -5.11
N GLY A 115 -9.02 -11.78 -4.65
CA GLY A 115 -9.78 -11.81 -3.39
C GLY A 115 -8.92 -11.61 -2.13
N TYR A 116 -7.60 -11.51 -2.29
CA TYR A 116 -6.64 -11.31 -1.22
C TYR A 116 -5.42 -10.51 -1.68
N GLN A 117 -4.56 -10.12 -0.74
CA GLN A 117 -3.32 -9.40 -1.01
C GLN A 117 -2.16 -9.90 -0.14
N THR A 118 -0.94 -9.78 -0.68
CA THR A 118 0.31 -10.28 -0.09
C THR A 118 1.28 -9.15 0.29
N ILE A 119 0.97 -7.90 -0.09
CA ILE A 119 1.81 -6.71 0.15
C ILE A 119 1.83 -6.33 1.64
N ILE A 120 0.65 -6.17 2.25
CA ILE A 120 0.54 -5.69 3.64
C ILE A 120 1.11 -6.68 4.67
N PRO A 121 1.02 -8.02 4.53
CA PRO A 121 1.76 -8.93 5.41
C PRO A 121 3.25 -8.57 5.55
N GLY A 122 3.93 -8.25 4.44
CA GLY A 122 5.32 -7.80 4.47
C GLY A 122 5.50 -6.45 5.19
N MET A 123 4.61 -5.48 4.93
CA MET A 123 4.64 -4.18 5.62
C MET A 123 4.41 -4.32 7.13
N MET A 124 3.52 -5.22 7.56
CA MET A 124 3.26 -5.50 8.97
C MET A 124 4.53 -6.00 9.69
N LEU A 125 5.25 -6.92 9.07
CA LEU A 125 6.49 -7.47 9.63
C LEU A 125 7.59 -6.42 9.69
N SER A 126 7.65 -5.51 8.72
CA SER A 126 8.51 -4.33 8.82
C SER A 126 8.11 -3.43 10.00
N ASN A 127 6.82 -3.21 10.24
CA ASN A 127 6.34 -2.36 11.34
C ASN A 127 6.70 -2.97 12.70
N VAL A 128 6.53 -4.29 12.85
CA VAL A 128 6.94 -5.03 14.05
C VAL A 128 8.44 -4.94 14.25
N ALA A 129 9.24 -5.18 13.20
CA ALA A 129 10.69 -5.07 13.26
C ALA A 129 11.13 -3.65 13.67
N GLN A 130 10.44 -2.63 13.16
CA GLN A 130 10.66 -1.22 13.47
C GLN A 130 10.37 -0.89 14.95
N GLY A 131 9.24 -1.37 15.48
CA GLY A 131 8.89 -1.25 16.90
C GLY A 131 9.88 -2.00 17.81
N ALA A 132 10.22 -3.24 17.46
CA ALA A 132 11.17 -4.07 18.21
C ALA A 132 12.58 -3.48 18.22
N ALA A 133 13.07 -2.94 17.09
CA ALA A 133 14.37 -2.31 17.01
C ALA A 133 14.44 -1.04 17.88
N ALA A 134 13.40 -0.20 17.86
CA ALA A 134 13.32 0.98 18.72
C ALA A 134 13.27 0.60 20.21
N LEU A 135 12.49 -0.42 20.57
CA LEU A 135 12.40 -0.91 21.95
C LEU A 135 13.73 -1.51 22.44
N CYS A 136 14.43 -2.25 21.58
CA CYS A 136 15.76 -2.78 21.86
C CYS A 136 16.78 -1.65 22.09
N VAL A 137 16.75 -0.60 21.29
CA VAL A 137 17.56 0.61 21.52
C VAL A 137 17.17 1.27 22.85
N GLY A 138 15.88 1.35 23.16
CA GLY A 138 15.37 1.86 24.44
C GLY A 138 15.97 1.14 25.65
N ILE A 139 15.94 -0.20 25.63
CA ILE A 139 16.47 -1.03 26.73
C ILE A 139 18.00 -0.94 26.83
N LYS A 140 18.70 -0.93 25.69
CA LYS A 140 20.18 -0.97 25.64
C LYS A 140 20.85 0.41 25.82
N SER A 141 20.12 1.50 25.57
CA SER A 141 20.65 2.85 25.67
C SER A 141 20.93 3.24 27.13
N LYS A 142 22.13 3.79 27.36
CA LYS A 142 22.50 4.46 28.62
C LYS A 142 22.08 5.93 28.66
N ASN A 143 21.82 6.53 27.48
CA ASN A 143 21.32 7.89 27.38
C ASN A 143 19.82 7.89 27.71
N THR A 144 19.42 8.68 28.72
CA THR A 144 18.06 8.78 29.25
C THR A 144 17.04 9.21 28.20
N GLU A 145 17.38 10.18 27.34
CA GLU A 145 16.48 10.65 26.28
C GLU A 145 16.25 9.58 25.22
N LEU A 146 17.33 8.96 24.72
CA LEU A 146 17.23 7.87 23.74
C LEU A 146 16.53 6.63 24.31
N LYS A 147 16.70 6.38 25.61
CA LYS A 147 16.01 5.30 26.32
C LYS A 147 14.51 5.55 26.40
N GLN A 148 14.11 6.75 26.81
CA GLN A 148 12.71 7.14 26.89
C GLN A 148 12.05 7.13 25.51
N LEU A 149 12.71 7.75 24.52
CA LEU A 149 12.24 7.79 23.14
C LEU A 149 12.17 6.40 22.51
N GLY A 150 13.20 5.58 22.66
CA GLY A 150 13.22 4.21 22.12
C GLY A 150 12.12 3.33 22.71
N THR A 151 11.84 3.46 24.00
CA THR A 151 10.80 2.69 24.67
C THR A 151 9.40 3.16 24.25
N SER A 152 9.12 4.47 24.28
CA SER A 152 7.80 4.99 23.90
C SER A 152 7.51 4.80 22.42
N ALA A 153 8.46 5.16 21.55
CA ALA A 153 8.34 5.00 20.11
C ALA A 153 8.33 3.53 19.68
N GLY A 154 9.04 2.66 20.40
CA GLY A 154 9.00 1.21 20.19
C GLY A 154 7.62 0.63 20.43
N ILE A 155 6.95 1.03 21.52
CA ILE A 155 5.57 0.62 21.81
C ILE A 155 4.62 1.11 20.72
N THR A 156 4.68 2.39 20.33
CA THR A 156 3.81 2.89 19.24
C THR A 156 4.10 2.20 17.91
N GLY A 157 5.36 1.87 17.64
CA GLY A 157 5.80 1.10 16.47
C GLY A 157 5.16 -0.29 16.42
N LEU A 158 5.10 -0.98 17.54
CA LEU A 158 4.42 -2.29 17.66
C LEU A 158 2.90 -2.19 17.46
N LEU A 159 2.30 -1.03 17.74
CA LEU A 159 0.88 -0.75 17.46
C LEU A 159 0.63 -0.34 16.00
N GLY A 160 1.68 -0.24 15.18
CA GLY A 160 1.59 0.10 13.75
C GLY A 160 1.90 1.57 13.43
N ILE A 161 2.24 2.40 14.42
CA ILE A 161 2.65 3.79 14.21
C ILE A 161 4.17 3.87 14.27
N THR A 162 4.81 3.84 13.10
CA THR A 162 6.25 3.64 12.98
C THR A 162 7.06 4.92 12.84
N GLU A 163 6.42 6.05 12.54
CA GLU A 163 7.07 7.34 12.30
C GLU A 163 7.91 7.80 13.50
N PRO A 164 7.44 7.72 14.75
CA PRO A 164 8.25 8.08 15.91
C PRO A 164 9.48 7.18 16.06
N ALA A 165 9.34 5.88 15.78
CA ALA A 165 10.42 4.90 15.89
C ALA A 165 11.45 5.09 14.76
N LEU A 166 10.97 5.33 13.55
CA LEU A 166 11.77 5.49 12.34
C LEU A 166 12.61 6.76 12.43
N TYR A 167 11.96 7.92 12.54
CA TYR A 167 12.65 9.21 12.56
C TYR A 167 13.33 9.50 13.89
N GLY A 168 12.75 9.03 14.99
CA GLY A 168 13.28 9.26 16.33
C GLY A 168 14.50 8.40 16.67
N VAL A 169 14.57 7.17 16.14
CA VAL A 169 15.52 6.16 16.62
C VAL A 169 16.30 5.50 15.48
N THR A 170 15.64 4.73 14.62
CA THR A 170 16.37 3.81 13.71
C THR A 170 17.10 4.55 12.60
N MET A 171 16.52 5.64 12.08
CA MET A 171 17.17 6.50 11.09
C MET A 171 18.40 7.21 11.64
N LYS A 172 18.30 7.74 12.86
CA LYS A 172 19.42 8.46 13.50
C LYS A 172 20.62 7.54 13.70
N LEU A 173 20.36 6.29 14.09
CA LEU A 173 21.42 5.33 14.45
C LEU A 173 21.90 4.47 13.27
N LYS A 174 21.18 4.43 12.14
CA LYS A 174 21.42 3.66 10.89
C LYS A 174 21.60 2.14 11.03
N ARG A 175 22.37 1.65 11.99
CA ARG A 175 22.52 0.23 12.32
C ARG A 175 21.18 -0.42 12.66
N PRO A 176 20.30 0.19 13.49
CA PRO A 176 18.99 -0.37 13.74
C PRO A 176 18.11 -0.34 12.48
N LEU A 177 18.26 0.66 11.60
CA LEU A 177 17.52 0.68 10.33
C LEU A 177 17.87 -0.54 9.45
N TYR A 178 19.16 -0.86 9.29
CA TYR A 178 19.55 -2.06 8.55
C TYR A 178 19.04 -3.35 9.22
N ALA A 179 19.03 -3.40 10.55
CA ALA A 179 18.44 -4.54 11.27
C ALA A 179 16.93 -4.66 11.02
N VAL A 180 16.20 -3.55 10.95
CA VAL A 180 14.77 -3.55 10.57
C VAL A 180 14.58 -4.06 9.15
N MET A 181 15.36 -3.56 8.20
CA MET A 181 15.24 -3.98 6.79
C MET A 181 15.50 -5.49 6.63
N ILE A 182 16.54 -6.01 7.30
CA ILE A 182 16.86 -7.45 7.25
C ILE A 182 15.80 -8.26 8.00
N GLY A 183 15.39 -7.84 9.19
CA GLY A 183 14.36 -8.52 9.97
C GLY A 183 13.00 -8.54 9.27
N GLY A 184 12.63 -7.42 8.65
CA GLY A 184 11.43 -7.30 7.81
C GLY A 184 11.53 -8.15 6.55
N ALA A 185 12.69 -8.21 5.88
CA ALA A 185 12.91 -9.10 4.75
C ALA A 185 12.76 -10.59 5.13
N CYS A 186 13.37 -11.01 6.24
CA CYS A 186 13.26 -12.38 6.75
C CYS A 186 11.82 -12.72 7.18
N GLY A 187 11.14 -11.80 7.86
CA GLY A 187 9.72 -11.95 8.19
C GLY A 187 8.87 -12.06 6.92
N GLY A 188 9.07 -11.16 5.97
CA GLY A 188 8.40 -11.19 4.67
C GLY A 188 8.65 -12.50 3.92
N LEU A 189 9.87 -13.03 3.95
CA LEU A 189 10.20 -14.32 3.34
C LEU A 189 9.39 -15.44 4.00
N TYR A 190 9.36 -15.47 5.33
CA TYR A 190 8.57 -16.44 6.07
C TYR A 190 7.08 -16.36 5.69
N ALA A 191 6.48 -15.16 5.78
CA ALA A 191 5.08 -14.95 5.43
C ALA A 191 4.77 -15.31 3.97
N GLY A 192 5.71 -15.07 3.07
CA GLY A 192 5.63 -15.43 1.66
C GLY A 192 5.71 -16.93 1.40
N LEU A 193 6.56 -17.65 2.14
CA LEU A 193 6.71 -19.11 2.03
C LEU A 193 5.55 -19.87 2.69
N THR A 194 5.01 -19.33 3.79
CA THR A 194 3.82 -19.90 4.44
C THR A 194 2.51 -19.49 3.77
N GLY A 195 2.56 -18.62 2.76
CA GLY A 195 1.41 -18.23 1.96
C GLY A 195 0.43 -17.32 2.69
N VAL A 196 0.90 -16.49 3.64
CA VAL A 196 0.06 -15.58 4.42
C VAL A 196 -0.62 -14.56 3.49
N LYS A 197 -1.94 -14.49 3.58
CA LYS A 197 -2.77 -13.59 2.79
C LYS A 197 -3.65 -12.74 3.69
N ALA A 198 -3.89 -11.49 3.28
CA ALA A 198 -4.84 -10.60 3.93
C ALA A 198 -6.07 -10.41 3.04
N TYR A 199 -7.26 -10.44 3.64
CA TYR A 199 -8.55 -10.42 2.93
C TYR A 199 -9.29 -9.08 3.05
N ALA A 200 -8.76 -8.13 3.82
CA ALA A 200 -9.29 -6.77 3.92
C ALA A 200 -8.16 -5.72 3.82
N PRO A 201 -8.48 -4.47 3.43
CA PRO A 201 -7.54 -3.37 3.51
C PRO A 201 -7.16 -3.13 4.97
N ASN A 202 -5.86 -2.99 5.25
CA ASN A 202 -5.37 -2.86 6.62
C ASN A 202 -4.08 -2.03 6.65
N GLY A 203 -3.79 -1.41 7.80
CA GLY A 203 -2.67 -0.49 7.98
C GLY A 203 -1.33 -1.16 8.33
N GLY A 204 -1.24 -2.50 8.29
CA GLY A 204 -0.03 -3.23 8.66
C GLY A 204 0.27 -3.19 10.16
N SER A 205 -0.74 -3.05 11.02
CA SER A 205 -0.58 -3.20 12.47
C SER A 205 -0.85 -4.65 12.90
N PRO A 206 -0.08 -5.21 13.84
CA PRO A 206 -0.39 -6.51 14.46
C PRO A 206 -1.77 -6.57 15.12
N LEU A 207 -2.36 -5.43 15.48
CA LEU A 207 -3.74 -5.41 16.02
C LEU A 207 -4.79 -5.81 14.96
N GLN A 208 -4.41 -5.83 13.69
CA GLN A 208 -5.28 -6.13 12.56
C GLN A 208 -5.12 -7.60 12.11
N LEU A 209 -4.59 -8.48 12.96
CA LEU A 209 -4.55 -9.93 12.74
C LEU A 209 -5.89 -10.55 12.30
N PRO A 210 -7.08 -10.09 12.77
CA PRO A 210 -8.35 -10.61 12.28
C PRO A 210 -8.54 -10.48 10.75
N VAL A 211 -7.86 -9.54 10.09
CA VAL A 211 -7.92 -9.34 8.63
C VAL A 211 -7.27 -10.48 7.83
N TYR A 212 -6.44 -11.28 8.49
CA TYR A 212 -5.76 -12.43 7.90
C TYR A 212 -6.59 -13.72 8.02
N ILE A 213 -7.67 -13.70 8.81
CA ILE A 213 -8.60 -14.81 8.95
C ILE A 213 -9.43 -14.92 7.67
N GLY A 214 -9.10 -15.94 6.86
CA GLY A 214 -9.78 -16.26 5.62
C GLY A 214 -10.73 -17.45 5.74
N PRO A 215 -11.33 -17.87 4.61
CA PRO A 215 -12.12 -19.10 4.53
C PRO A 215 -11.30 -20.38 4.79
N GLU A 216 -9.97 -20.33 4.65
CA GLU A 216 -9.06 -21.39 5.09
C GLU A 216 -8.31 -20.96 6.37
N LEU A 217 -8.31 -21.85 7.37
CA LEU A 217 -7.59 -21.68 8.64
C LEU A 217 -6.06 -21.78 8.49
N SER A 218 -5.55 -22.08 7.30
CA SER A 218 -4.11 -22.22 7.00
C SER A 218 -3.31 -20.90 7.14
N ASN A 219 -4.00 -19.76 7.19
CA ASN A 219 -3.41 -18.43 7.38
C ASN A 219 -3.25 -18.00 8.85
N VAL A 220 -3.77 -18.79 9.80
CA VAL A 220 -3.80 -18.46 11.25
C VAL A 220 -2.88 -19.40 12.01
#